data_AF-A0A0B8QJE6-F1
#
_entry.id   AF-A0A0B8QJE6-F1
#
_cell.length_a   1.000
_cell.length_b   1.000
_cell.length_c   1.000
_cell.angle_alpha   90.00
_cell.angle_beta   90.00
_cell.angle_gamma   90.00
#
_symmetry.space_group_name_H-M   'P 1'
#
loop_
_entity.id
_entity.type
_entity.pdbx_description
1 polymer ?
#
loop_
_entity_poly.entity_id
_entity_poly.type
_entity_poly.pdbx_seq_one_letter_code
_entity_poly.pdbx_strand_id
1 'polypeptide(L)'
;MDTLFKPHWSMTNPHLQTLLPRFVRKAPLFTPMWECIQTPDNDFLDLAWSEDWNQLQAYRKPIFVLFHGLEGSFNSPYANGLMQALRKEVAVGDDALSRL
;
A
#
# COMPACT_ATOMS: atom_id res chain seq x y z
N MET A 1 -23.64 17.65 28.33
CA MET A 1 -24.16 16.29 28.08
C MET A 1 -22.98 15.48 27.59
N ASP A 2 -22.29 14.83 28.54
CA ASP A 2 -21.05 14.09 28.27
C ASP A 2 -21.39 12.74 27.67
N THR A 3 -21.28 12.62 26.34
CA THR A 3 -21.33 11.32 25.68
C THR A 3 -19.98 10.62 25.87
N LEU A 4 -19.77 10.05 27.05
CA LEU A 4 -18.61 9.21 27.32
C LEU A 4 -18.62 8.02 26.36
N PHE A 5 -17.50 7.82 25.67
CA PHE A 5 -17.30 6.70 24.76
C PHE A 5 -17.53 5.38 25.50
N LYS A 6 -18.48 4.56 25.03
CA LYS A 6 -18.74 3.22 25.55
C LYS A 6 -18.19 2.19 24.57
N PRO A 7 -17.09 1.48 24.90
CA PRO A 7 -16.53 0.47 24.02
C PRO A 7 -17.50 -0.71 23.85
N HIS A 8 -17.35 -1.44 22.74
CA HIS A 8 -18.05 -2.71 22.55
C HIS A 8 -17.75 -3.65 23.73
N TRP A 9 -18.76 -4.39 24.22
CA TRP A 9 -18.68 -5.17 25.45
C TRP A 9 -17.57 -6.24 25.46
N SER A 10 -17.15 -6.71 24.28
CA SER A 10 -16.04 -7.65 24.10
C SER A 10 -14.67 -6.99 23.91
N MET A 11 -14.59 -5.66 23.86
CA MET A 11 -13.35 -4.90 23.59
C MET A 11 -13.14 -3.81 24.65
N THR A 12 -13.33 -4.13 25.92
CA THR A 12 -13.24 -3.15 27.02
C THR A 12 -11.80 -2.71 27.33
N ASN A 13 -10.80 -3.46 26.88
CA ASN A 13 -9.38 -3.11 27.07
C ASN A 13 -8.89 -2.18 25.94
N PRO A 14 -8.56 -0.91 26.23
CA PRO A 14 -8.15 0.06 25.21
C PRO A 14 -6.82 -0.30 24.53
N HIS A 15 -5.89 -0.92 25.25
CA HIS A 15 -4.62 -1.37 24.65
C HIS A 15 -4.84 -2.50 23.64
N LEU A 16 -5.75 -3.44 23.94
CA LEU A 16 -6.10 -4.50 22.99
C LEU A 16 -6.76 -3.92 21.73
N GLN A 17 -7.62 -2.90 21.84
CA GLN A 17 -8.19 -2.24 20.65
C GLN A 17 -7.12 -1.67 19.72
N THR A 18 -6.04 -1.10 20.28
CA THR A 18 -4.94 -0.54 19.50
C THR A 18 -4.02 -1.61 18.91
N LEU A 19 -3.82 -2.73 19.63
CA LEU A 19 -2.88 -3.78 19.22
C LEU A 19 -3.51 -4.83 18.30
N LEU A 20 -4.80 -5.12 18.43
CA LEU A 20 -5.51 -6.14 17.64
C LEU A 20 -5.29 -6.00 16.12
N PRO A 21 -5.32 -4.79 15.53
CA PRO A 21 -5.09 -4.61 14.10
C PRO A 21 -3.71 -5.09 13.65
N ARG A 22 -2.70 -5.13 14.54
CA ARG A 22 -1.37 -5.65 14.21
C ARG A 22 -1.36 -7.18 14.09
N PHE A 23 -2.18 -7.88 14.89
CA PHE A 23 -2.21 -9.34 14.93
C PHE A 23 -3.16 -9.98 13.90
N VAL A 24 -4.26 -9.30 13.57
CA VAL A 24 -5.27 -9.81 12.62
C VAL A 24 -4.96 -9.38 11.17
N ARG A 25 -3.86 -8.67 10.95
CA ARG A 25 -3.59 -8.00 9.67
C ARG A 25 -3.25 -9.00 8.56
N LYS A 26 -3.81 -8.72 7.38
CA LYS A 26 -3.67 -9.51 6.16
C LYS A 26 -2.24 -9.43 5.61
N ALA A 27 -1.80 -10.54 5.02
CA ALA A 27 -0.57 -10.65 4.23
C ALA A 27 -0.53 -9.60 3.09
N PRO A 28 0.66 -9.34 2.50
CA PRO A 28 0.80 -8.47 1.34
C PRO A 28 -0.26 -8.79 0.29
N LEU A 29 -0.90 -7.75 -0.22
CA LEU A 29 -2.10 -7.88 -1.04
C LEU A 29 -1.79 -8.17 -2.52
N PHE A 30 -0.51 -8.08 -2.89
CA PHE A 30 0.03 -8.42 -4.19
C PHE A 30 1.53 -8.74 -4.06
N THR A 31 2.07 -9.42 -5.07
CA THR A 31 3.52 -9.67 -5.19
C THR A 31 4.15 -8.51 -5.94
N PRO A 32 5.10 -7.77 -5.33
CA PRO A 32 5.80 -6.69 -6.03
C PRO A 32 6.84 -7.25 -7.01
N MET A 33 7.16 -6.45 -8.03
CA MET A 33 8.37 -6.63 -8.82
C MET A 33 9.47 -5.74 -8.28
N TRP A 34 10.57 -6.34 -7.86
CA TRP A 34 11.69 -5.62 -7.25
C TRP A 34 12.68 -5.14 -8.30
N GLU A 35 13.17 -3.92 -8.11
CA GLU A 35 14.25 -3.33 -8.88
C GLU A 35 15.17 -2.58 -7.91
N CYS A 36 16.48 -2.75 -8.06
CA CYS A 36 17.48 -2.03 -7.29
C CYS A 36 18.27 -1.14 -8.25
N ILE A 37 18.26 0.16 -8.01
CA ILE A 37 19.00 1.15 -8.80
C ILE A 37 20.22 1.56 -8.00
N GLN A 38 21.41 1.41 -8.59
CA GLN A 38 22.65 1.94 -8.02
C GLN A 38 22.78 3.41 -8.36
N THR A 39 23.09 4.25 -7.37
CA THR A 39 23.21 5.70 -7.56
C THR A 39 24.67 6.12 -7.75
N PRO A 40 24.96 7.25 -8.44
CA PRO A 40 26.33 7.68 -8.71
C PRO A 40 27.18 8.00 -7.47
N ASP A 41 26.54 8.27 -6.34
CA ASP A 41 27.16 8.46 -5.02
C ASP A 41 27.42 7.14 -4.28
N ASN A 42 27.30 6.01 -4.99
CA ASN A 42 27.63 4.68 -4.49
C ASN A 42 26.67 4.19 -3.39
N ASP A 43 25.43 4.69 -3.42
CA ASP A 43 24.29 4.23 -2.64
C ASP A 43 23.31 3.44 -3.54
N PHE A 44 22.13 3.09 -3.00
CA PHE A 44 21.11 2.32 -3.71
C PHE A 44 19.69 2.81 -3.45
N LEU A 45 18.81 2.57 -4.43
CA LEU A 45 17.37 2.77 -4.32
C LEU A 45 16.65 1.46 -4.64
N ASP A 46 15.97 0.91 -3.64
CA ASP A 46 15.10 -0.25 -3.83
C ASP A 46 13.68 0.19 -4.18
N LEU A 47 13.21 -0.28 -5.33
CA LEU A 47 11.87 -0.02 -5.85
C LEU A 47 11.05 -1.31 -5.85
N ALA A 48 9.77 -1.18 -5.47
CA ALA A 48 8.79 -2.24 -5.50
C ALA A 48 7.62 -1.83 -6.41
N TRP A 49 7.61 -2.36 -7.62
CA TRP A 49 6.59 -2.07 -8.63
C TRP A 49 5.33 -2.92 -8.42
N SER A 50 4.16 -2.33 -8.67
CA SER A 50 2.86 -3.02 -8.55
C SER A 50 2.51 -3.90 -9.75
N GLU A 51 3.19 -3.71 -10.88
CA GLU A 51 3.05 -4.45 -12.13
C GLU A 51 4.37 -4.45 -12.90
N ASP A 52 4.43 -5.24 -13.96
CA ASP A 52 5.62 -5.34 -14.82
C ASP A 52 5.74 -4.11 -15.72
N TRP A 53 6.74 -3.28 -15.42
CA TRP A 53 7.01 -2.04 -16.15
C TRP A 53 7.53 -2.30 -17.58
N ASN A 54 7.95 -3.52 -17.93
CA ASN A 54 8.36 -3.86 -19.30
C ASN A 54 7.17 -4.05 -20.25
N GLN A 55 5.94 -4.16 -19.72
CA GLN A 55 4.75 -4.37 -20.54
C GLN A 55 4.30 -3.07 -21.21
N LEU A 56 3.97 -3.13 -22.50
CA LEU A 56 3.49 -1.98 -23.28
C LEU A 56 2.29 -1.24 -22.67
N GLN A 57 1.46 -1.96 -21.91
CA GLN A 57 0.29 -1.40 -21.23
C GLN A 57 0.69 -0.56 -20.01
N ALA A 58 1.77 -0.92 -19.31
CA ALA A 58 2.26 -0.19 -18.14
C ALA A 58 2.75 1.21 -18.52
N TYR A 59 3.37 1.38 -19.69
CA TYR A 59 3.83 2.68 -20.20
C TYR A 59 2.72 3.71 -20.43
N ARG A 60 1.45 3.30 -20.51
CA ARG A 60 0.31 4.20 -20.70
C ARG A 60 -0.37 4.61 -19.39
N LYS A 61 0.01 3.98 -18.27
CA LYS A 61 -0.59 4.26 -16.96
C LYS A 61 0.18 5.38 -16.24
N PRO A 62 -0.49 6.20 -15.43
CA PRO A 62 0.19 7.17 -14.59
C PRO A 62 1.09 6.47 -13.56
N ILE A 63 2.27 7.04 -13.30
CA ILE A 63 3.17 6.56 -12.25
C ILE A 63 2.81 7.25 -10.93
N PHE A 64 2.55 6.45 -9.90
CA PHE A 64 2.39 6.91 -8.52
C PHE A 64 3.55 6.41 -7.68
N VAL A 65 4.25 7.34 -7.03
CA VAL A 65 5.39 7.03 -6.15
C VAL A 65 4.97 7.21 -4.71
N LEU A 66 5.09 6.14 -3.92
CA LEU A 66 4.83 6.16 -2.48
C LEU A 66 6.16 6.14 -1.72
N PHE A 67 6.48 7.24 -1.06
CA PHE A 67 7.60 7.28 -0.13
C PHE A 67 7.15 6.80 1.25
N HIS A 68 7.90 5.85 1.81
CA HIS A 68 7.73 5.47 3.20
C HIS A 68 8.69 6.26 4.10
N GLY A 69 8.30 6.48 5.36
CA GLY A 69 9.20 7.06 6.35
C GLY A 69 10.35 6.12 6.76
N LEU A 70 11.23 6.60 7.64
CA LEU A 70 12.45 5.92 8.10
C LEU A 70 12.23 4.51 8.69
N GLU A 71 11.08 4.28 9.33
CA GLU A 71 10.73 2.97 9.91
C GLU A 71 9.83 2.13 8.99
N GLY A 72 9.60 2.62 7.77
CA GLY A 72 8.74 1.99 6.78
C GLY A 72 9.49 1.07 5.84
N SER A 73 8.71 0.31 5.08
CA SER A 73 9.17 -0.50 3.95
C SER A 73 7.94 -0.88 3.12
N PHE A 74 8.16 -1.50 1.95
CA PHE A 74 7.08 -2.10 1.16
C PHE A 74 6.15 -3.00 2.01
N ASN A 75 6.72 -3.76 2.96
CA ASN A 75 5.97 -4.68 3.83
C ASN A 75 5.13 -3.96 4.90
N SER A 76 5.21 -2.63 4.99
CA SER A 76 4.41 -1.85 5.91
C SER A 76 2.92 -1.96 5.56
N PRO A 77 2.03 -2.20 6.53
CA PRO A 77 0.61 -2.42 6.25
C PRO A 77 -0.08 -1.25 5.56
N TYR A 78 0.29 -0.01 5.89
CA TYR A 78 -0.30 1.17 5.25
C TYR A 78 0.13 1.26 3.78
N ALA A 79 1.40 0.95 3.48
CA ALA A 79 1.95 1.03 2.13
C ALA A 79 1.27 0.02 1.21
N ASN A 80 1.19 -1.24 1.65
CA ASN A 80 0.46 -2.30 0.94
C ASN A 80 -1.02 -1.95 0.70
N GLY A 81 -1.70 -1.44 1.73
CA GLY A 81 -3.11 -1.06 1.63
C GLY A 81 -3.34 0.07 0.64
N LEU A 82 -2.50 1.11 0.68
CA LEU A 82 -2.61 2.27 -0.20
C LEU A 82 -2.30 1.91 -1.65
N MET A 83 -1.24 1.14 -1.90
CA MET A 83 -0.90 0.65 -3.24
C MET A 83 -2.02 -0.22 -3.83
N GLN A 84 -2.65 -1.09 -3.03
CA GLN A 84 -3.78 -1.89 -3.50
C GLN A 84 -5.00 -1.01 -3.84
N ALA A 85 -5.32 -0.03 -3.01
CA ALA A 85 -6.44 0.88 -3.26
C ALA A 85 -6.24 1.66 -4.57
N LEU A 86 -5.05 2.21 -4.77
CA LEU A 86 -4.70 2.94 -5.99
C LEU A 86 -4.78 2.05 -7.24
N ARG A 87 -4.24 0.83 -7.16
CA ARG A 87 -4.32 -0.14 -8.27
C ARG A 87 -5.76 -0.44 -8.68
N LYS A 88 -6.69 -0.54 -7.73
CA LYS A 88 -8.12 -0.76 -8.02
C LYS A 88 -8.74 0.44 -8.73
N GLU A 89 -8.43 1.65 -8.28
CA GLU A 89 -8.97 2.88 -8.87
C GLU A 89 -8.48 3.08 -10.31
N VAL A 90 -7.19 2.87 -10.56
CA VAL A 90 -6.60 2.97 -11.90
C VAL A 90 -7.17 1.91 -12.84
N ALA A 91 -7.35 0.67 -12.37
CA ALA A 91 -7.95 -0.39 -13.18
C ALA A 91 -9.39 -0.07 -13.62
N VAL A 92 -10.18 0.60 -12.77
CA VAL A 92 -11.53 1.05 -13.13
C VAL A 92 -11.48 2.15 -14.20
N GLY A 93 -10.50 3.06 -14.12
CA GLY A 93 -10.28 4.10 -15.13
C GLY A 93 -9.87 3.54 -16.50
N ASP A 94 -8.97 2.55 -16.53
CA ASP A 94 -8.53 1.89 -17.76
C ASP A 94 -9.67 1.11 -18.46
N ASP A 95 -10.52 0.41 -17.69
CA ASP A 95 -11.69 -0.31 -18.22
C ASP A 95 -12.74 0.67 -18.81
N ALA A 96 -12.88 1.87 -18.23
CA ALA A 96 -13.75 2.91 -18.78
C ALA A 96 -13.22 3.52 -20.08
N LEU A 97 -11.89 3.72 -20.20
CA LEU A 97 -11.26 4.27 -21.41
C LEU A 97 -11.20 3.27 -22.58
N SER A 98 -11.11 1.97 -22.29
CA SER A 98 -11.11 0.91 -23.31
C SER A 98 -12.47 0.60 -23.94
N ARG A 99 -13.56 1.17 -23.41
CA ARG A 99 -14.94 1.02 -23.92
C ARG A 99 -15.40 2.16 -24.83
N LEU A 100 -14.54 3.16 -25.09
CA LEU A 100 -14.75 4.26 -26.02
C LEU A 100 -13.97 4.00 -27.32
#